data_AF-A0A940A866-F1
#
_entry.id   AF-A0A940A866-F1
#
_cell.length_a   1.000
_cell.length_b   1.000
_cell.length_c   1.000
_cell.angle_alpha   90.00
_cell.angle_beta   90.00
_cell.angle_gamma   90.00
#
_symmetry.space_group_name_H-M   'P 1'
#
loop_
_entity.id
_entity.type
_entity.pdbx_description
1 polymer ?
#
loop_
_entity_poly.entity_id
_entity_poly.type
_entity_poly.pdbx_seq_one_letter_code
_entity_poly.pdbx_strand_id
1 'polypeptide(L)'
;MLDLSSYFPITDPTLIFLVVLCVILFAPIIMGKLRIPHIIGMVLAGVVLGGYGLDILKRDDSFELFGRVGMYYIMFLAGLEMDMENMKKTKNKMLVFGLLTSCVPFFITVLISRWFLNYSMAASLLLGCIMASNTLVAYPIIGRFGLQQHPGASLSVGATMVALLLSLITLAAVASTFSEKNGILFWTVFLVKIVLFCAILFLFIPRTARWFLRRYSDAVMQY
;
A
#
# COMPACT_ATOMS: atom_id res chain seq x y z
N MET A 1 32.39 33.59 3.70
CA MET A 1 31.47 32.58 4.24
C MET A 1 30.52 32.25 3.10
N LEU A 2 30.49 31.00 2.62
CA LEU A 2 29.59 30.60 1.54
C LEU A 2 28.17 30.56 2.13
N ASP A 3 27.31 31.50 1.74
CA ASP A 3 25.88 31.53 2.11
C ASP A 3 25.12 30.39 1.42
N LEU A 4 25.37 29.17 1.89
CA LEU A 4 24.70 27.94 1.47
C LEU A 4 23.18 27.98 1.69
N SER A 5 22.69 28.87 2.55
CA SER A 5 21.26 29.05 2.85
C SER A 5 20.47 29.75 1.76
N SER A 6 21.12 30.41 0.79
CA SER A 6 20.43 31.14 -0.29
C SER A 6 20.17 30.28 -1.54
N TYR A 7 20.73 29.07 -1.60
CA TYR A 7 20.62 28.12 -2.72
C TYR A 7 19.64 26.98 -2.46
N PHE A 8 19.09 26.88 -1.25
CA PHE A 8 18.06 25.91 -0.90
C PHE A 8 16.74 26.64 -0.65
N PRO A 9 15.63 26.12 -1.18
CA PRO A 9 15.45 24.85 -1.88
C PRO A 9 15.82 24.93 -3.37
N ILE A 10 16.34 23.82 -3.91
CA ILE A 10 16.64 23.71 -5.34
C ILE A 10 15.33 23.69 -6.13
N THR A 11 15.11 24.68 -7.01
CA THR A 11 13.89 24.77 -7.84
C THR A 11 14.07 24.17 -9.24
N ASP A 12 15.32 23.94 -9.68
CA ASP A 12 15.59 23.40 -11.01
C ASP A 12 15.29 21.89 -11.10
N PRO A 13 14.37 21.45 -12.00
CA PRO A 13 13.97 20.04 -12.11
C PRO A 13 15.11 19.06 -12.38
N THR A 14 16.15 19.50 -13.10
CA THR A 14 17.33 18.69 -13.43
C THR A 14 18.17 18.38 -12.19
N LEU A 15 18.40 19.37 -11.33
CA LEU A 15 19.13 19.21 -10.08
C LEU A 15 18.35 18.37 -9.08
N ILE A 16 17.02 18.57 -9.01
CA ILE A 16 16.12 17.72 -8.22
C ILE A 16 16.27 16.25 -8.63
N PHE A 17 16.19 15.96 -9.94
CA PHE A 17 16.32 14.60 -10.44
C PHE A 17 17.70 14.00 -10.15
N LEU A 18 18.77 14.80 -10.27
CA LEU A 18 20.13 14.38 -9.92
C LEU A 18 20.26 14.03 -8.43
N VAL A 19 19.70 14.84 -7.53
CA VAL A 19 19.69 14.54 -6.09
C VAL A 19 18.92 13.24 -5.83
N VAL A 20 17.75 13.06 -6.43
CA VAL A 20 16.95 11.82 -6.30
C VAL A 20 17.71 10.61 -6.82
N LEU A 21 18.36 10.70 -7.98
CA LEU A 21 19.17 9.63 -8.55
C LEU A 21 20.33 9.26 -7.61
N CYS A 22 21.02 10.27 -7.07
CA CYS A 22 22.05 10.08 -6.05
C CYS A 22 21.50 9.35 -4.82
N VAL A 23 20.31 9.72 -4.32
CA VAL A 23 19.67 9.03 -3.19
C VAL A 23 19.37 7.58 -3.51
N ILE A 24 18.76 7.30 -4.67
CA ILE A 24 18.41 5.94 -5.09
C ILE A 24 19.67 5.09 -5.29
N LEU A 25 20.80 5.69 -5.69
CA LEU A 25 22.07 4.99 -5.83
C LEU A 25 22.76 4.76 -4.48
N PHE A 26 22.97 5.81 -3.69
CA PHE A 26 23.79 5.76 -2.48
C PHE A 26 23.05 5.17 -1.28
N ALA A 27 21.75 5.44 -1.12
CA ALA A 27 21.02 4.94 0.04
C ALA A 27 21.03 3.40 0.12
N PRO A 28 20.79 2.64 -0.97
CA PRO A 28 20.91 1.19 -0.92
C PRO A 28 22.33 0.68 -0.64
N ILE A 29 23.37 1.35 -1.18
CA ILE A 29 24.79 0.96 -0.99
C ILE A 29 25.20 1.12 0.48
N ILE A 30 24.87 2.26 1.09
CA ILE A 30 25.16 2.52 2.50
C ILE A 30 24.37 1.55 3.39
N MET A 31 23.08 1.39 3.11
CA MET A 31 22.20 0.55 3.92
C MET A 31 22.50 -0.94 3.78
N GLY A 32 22.99 -1.37 2.61
CA GLY A 32 23.49 -2.72 2.36
C GLY A 32 24.71 -3.06 3.22
N LYS A 33 25.64 -2.12 3.45
CA LYS A 33 26.76 -2.33 4.38
C LYS A 33 26.30 -2.51 5.83
N LEU A 34 25.21 -1.86 6.21
CA LEU A 34 24.62 -1.93 7.55
C LEU A 34 23.68 -3.13 7.75
N ARG A 35 23.42 -3.93 6.70
CA ARG A 35 22.43 -5.03 6.68
C ARG A 35 21.00 -4.59 7.02
N ILE A 36 20.67 -3.33 6.74
CA ILE A 36 19.32 -2.78 6.94
C ILE A 36 18.59 -2.80 5.58
N PRO A 37 17.27 -3.09 5.54
CA PRO A 37 16.49 -3.03 4.31
C PRO A 37 16.60 -1.69 3.57
N HIS A 38 16.83 -1.74 2.26
CA HIS A 38 17.06 -0.55 1.42
C HIS A 38 15.91 0.47 1.48
N ILE A 39 14.67 0.01 1.63
CA ILE A 39 13.48 0.87 1.72
C ILE A 39 13.58 1.83 2.91
N ILE A 40 14.10 1.36 4.04
CA ILE A 40 14.29 2.19 5.24
C ILE A 40 15.30 3.29 4.95
N GLY A 41 16.39 2.96 4.25
CA GLY A 41 17.40 3.95 3.84
C GLY A 41 16.84 5.01 2.90
N MET A 42 15.99 4.62 1.94
CA MET A 42 15.33 5.54 1.02
C MET A 42 14.35 6.49 1.76
N VAL A 43 13.58 5.97 2.72
CA VAL A 43 12.67 6.80 3.55
C VAL A 43 13.45 7.78 4.41
N LEU A 44 14.51 7.32 5.10
CA LEU A 44 15.34 8.18 5.93
C LEU A 44 16.04 9.28 5.11
N ALA A 45 16.55 8.95 3.93
CA ALA A 45 17.13 9.93 3.02
C ALA A 45 16.08 10.99 2.61
N GLY A 46 14.83 10.58 2.35
CA GLY A 46 13.73 11.51 2.08
C GLY A 46 13.42 12.44 3.27
N VAL A 47 13.46 11.94 4.51
CA VAL A 47 13.26 12.76 5.72
C VAL A 47 14.41 13.76 5.91
N VAL A 48 15.65 13.31 5.70
CA VAL A 48 16.85 14.16 5.85
C VAL A 48 16.94 15.23 4.76
N LEU A 49 16.57 14.91 3.51
CA LEU A 49 16.69 15.83 2.39
C LEU A 49 15.43 16.69 2.17
N GLY A 50 14.28 16.26 2.70
CA GLY A 50 13.03 16.99 2.63
C GLY A 50 12.97 18.18 3.58
N GLY A 51 11.83 18.89 3.57
CA GLY A 51 11.62 20.12 4.34
C GLY A 51 11.72 20.01 5.86
N TYR A 52 11.68 18.79 6.43
CA TYR A 52 11.89 18.57 7.87
C TYR A 52 13.36 18.35 8.25
N GLY A 53 14.26 18.18 7.28
CA GLY A 53 15.69 17.95 7.50
C GLY A 53 16.52 19.14 7.03
N LEU A 54 17.16 18.99 5.86
CA LEU A 54 18.03 19.98 5.24
C LEU A 54 17.30 20.94 4.29
N ASP A 55 15.98 20.75 4.08
CA ASP A 55 15.12 21.54 3.17
C ASP A 55 15.70 21.70 1.74
N ILE A 56 16.37 20.65 1.26
CA ILE A 56 16.99 20.62 -0.07
C ILE A 56 15.92 20.38 -1.13
N LEU A 57 14.97 19.49 -0.83
CA LEU A 57 13.89 19.05 -1.71
C LEU A 57 12.53 19.46 -1.15
N LYS A 58 11.82 20.33 -1.87
CA LYS A 58 10.40 20.60 -1.59
C LYS A 58 9.50 19.53 -2.19
N ARG A 59 8.37 19.31 -1.53
CA ARG A 59 7.32 18.42 -2.01
C ARG A 59 6.52 19.13 -3.11
N ASP A 60 7.04 19.06 -4.33
CA ASP A 60 6.38 19.62 -5.52
C ASP A 60 5.36 18.65 -6.13
N ASP A 61 4.44 19.16 -6.94
CA ASP A 61 3.40 18.37 -7.63
C ASP A 61 3.97 17.20 -8.45
N SER A 62 5.17 17.39 -9.01
CA SER A 62 5.89 16.34 -9.75
C SER A 62 6.24 15.15 -8.85
N PHE A 63 6.74 15.39 -7.63
CA PHE A 63 7.05 14.32 -6.68
C PHE A 63 5.81 13.55 -6.26
N GLU A 64 4.69 14.26 -6.07
CA GLU A 64 3.43 13.62 -5.74
C GLU A 64 2.89 12.78 -6.90
N LEU A 65 2.99 13.27 -8.13
CA LEU A 65 2.57 12.55 -9.32
C LEU A 65 3.42 11.29 -9.55
N PHE A 66 4.75 11.43 -9.58
CA PHE A 66 5.66 10.29 -9.75
C PHE A 66 5.55 9.28 -8.60
N GLY A 67 5.37 9.76 -7.36
CA GLY A 67 5.15 8.91 -6.19
C GLY A 67 3.86 8.08 -6.31
N ARG A 68 2.75 8.70 -6.72
CA ARG A 68 1.47 8.00 -6.96
C ARG A 68 1.58 6.98 -8.09
N VAL A 69 2.20 7.36 -9.21
CA VAL A 69 2.42 6.44 -10.35
C VAL A 69 3.30 5.26 -9.94
N GLY A 70 4.38 5.51 -9.21
CA GLY A 70 5.27 4.47 -8.69
C GLY A 70 4.56 3.50 -7.74
N MET A 71 3.72 4.02 -6.83
CA MET A 71 2.90 3.18 -5.94
C MET A 71 1.91 2.31 -6.74
N TYR A 72 1.20 2.89 -7.72
CA TYR A 72 0.29 2.12 -8.58
C TYR A 72 1.03 1.05 -9.38
N TYR A 73 2.23 1.36 -9.88
CA TYR A 73 3.06 0.40 -10.59
C TYR A 73 3.46 -0.79 -9.71
N ILE A 74 3.91 -0.55 -8.47
CA ILE A 74 4.28 -1.62 -7.54
C ILE A 74 3.05 -2.46 -7.15
N MET A 75 1.88 -1.82 -6.92
CA MET A 75 0.63 -2.54 -6.65
C MET A 75 0.18 -3.38 -7.84
N PHE A 76 0.37 -2.89 -9.06
CA PHE A 76 0.06 -3.61 -10.29
C PHE A 76 1.01 -4.80 -10.50
N LEU A 77 2.32 -4.60 -10.33
CA LEU A 77 3.33 -5.67 -10.42
C LEU A 77 3.05 -6.77 -9.39
N ALA A 78 2.76 -6.39 -8.14
CA ALA A 78 2.38 -7.35 -7.10
C ALA A 78 1.12 -8.14 -7.49
N GLY A 79 0.16 -7.51 -8.17
CA GLY A 79 -1.03 -8.18 -8.71
C GLY A 79 -0.74 -9.14 -9.87
N LEU A 80 0.25 -8.86 -10.71
CA LEU A 80 0.68 -9.74 -11.80
C LEU A 80 1.48 -10.96 -11.31
N GLU A 81 2.34 -10.76 -10.32
CA GLU A 81 3.17 -11.83 -9.73
C GLU A 81 2.34 -12.79 -8.83
N MET A 82 1.11 -12.40 -8.49
CA MET A 82 0.24 -13.11 -7.56
C MET A 82 -0.29 -14.45 -8.09
N ASP A 83 0.09 -15.53 -7.43
CA ASP A 83 -0.41 -16.88 -7.73
C ASP A 83 -1.83 -17.09 -7.20
N MET A 84 -2.80 -16.85 -8.10
CA MET A 84 -4.23 -17.02 -7.84
C MET A 84 -4.66 -18.48 -7.64
N GLU A 85 -3.88 -19.46 -8.10
CA GLU A 85 -4.25 -20.87 -8.01
C GLU A 85 -4.00 -21.40 -6.60
N ASN A 86 -2.83 -21.12 -6.04
CA ASN A 86 -2.49 -21.51 -4.68
C ASN A 86 -3.41 -20.84 -3.64
N MET A 87 -3.79 -19.58 -3.86
CA MET A 87 -4.74 -18.90 -2.98
C MET A 87 -6.13 -19.53 -2.93
N LYS A 88 -6.62 -20.03 -4.06
CA LYS A 88 -7.91 -20.74 -4.10
C LYS A 88 -7.87 -22.03 -3.30
N LYS A 89 -6.73 -22.75 -3.33
CA LYS A 89 -6.50 -23.99 -2.56
C LYS A 89 -6.48 -23.72 -1.05
N THR A 90 -5.94 -22.59 -0.61
CA THR A 90 -5.81 -22.22 0.82
C THR A 90 -6.80 -21.16 1.31
N LYS A 91 -7.95 -20.98 0.66
CA LYS A 91 -8.93 -19.91 0.96
C LYS A 91 -9.34 -19.80 2.44
N ASN A 92 -9.60 -20.93 3.11
CA ASN A 92 -10.05 -20.92 4.50
C ASN A 92 -8.91 -20.51 5.45
N LYS A 93 -7.71 -21.05 5.23
CA LYS A 93 -6.52 -20.70 6.04
C LYS A 93 -6.16 -19.23 5.85
N MET A 94 -6.26 -18.72 4.62
CA MET A 94 -6.05 -17.31 4.27
C MET A 94 -7.04 -16.39 4.99
N LEU A 95 -8.33 -16.73 4.99
CA LEU A 95 -9.34 -15.92 5.69
C LEU A 95 -9.11 -15.88 7.20
N VAL A 96 -8.86 -17.04 7.82
CA VAL A 96 -8.58 -17.11 9.27
C VAL A 96 -7.32 -16.33 9.63
N PHE A 97 -6.24 -16.52 8.86
CA PHE A 97 -4.98 -15.82 9.08
C PHE A 97 -5.12 -14.30 8.86
N GLY A 98 -5.80 -13.88 7.80
CA GLY A 98 -6.06 -12.47 7.51
C GLY A 98 -6.92 -11.79 8.59
N LEU A 99 -7.99 -12.45 9.05
CA LEU A 99 -8.82 -11.94 10.13
C LEU A 99 -8.05 -11.82 11.43
N LEU A 100 -7.27 -12.84 11.82
CA LEU A 100 -6.46 -12.79 13.03
C LEU A 100 -5.40 -11.69 12.97
N THR A 101 -4.64 -11.62 11.88
CA THR A 101 -3.55 -10.63 11.71
C THR A 101 -4.05 -9.20 11.55
N SER A 102 -5.32 -8.99 11.21
CA SER A 102 -5.92 -7.64 11.12
C SER A 102 -6.62 -7.26 12.42
N CYS A 103 -7.48 -8.15 12.95
CA CYS A 103 -8.28 -7.86 14.13
C CYS A 103 -7.42 -7.70 15.39
N VAL A 104 -6.40 -8.55 15.58
CA VAL A 104 -5.57 -8.50 16.79
C VAL A 104 -4.84 -7.15 16.92
N PRO A 105 -4.06 -6.68 15.92
CA PRO A 105 -3.45 -5.34 15.98
C PRO A 105 -4.48 -4.21 16.01
N PHE A 106 -5.61 -4.35 15.28
CA PHE A 106 -6.67 -3.36 15.28
C PHE A 106 -7.20 -3.09 16.69
N PHE A 107 -7.66 -4.13 17.39
CA PHE A 107 -8.24 -4.00 18.73
C PHE A 107 -7.21 -3.52 19.74
N ILE A 108 -5.99 -4.08 19.70
CA ILE A 108 -4.90 -3.65 20.59
C ILE A 108 -4.61 -2.15 20.39
N THR A 109 -4.49 -1.69 19.14
CA THR A 109 -4.19 -0.29 18.83
C THR A 109 -5.32 0.64 19.28
N VAL A 110 -6.58 0.28 19.04
CA VAL A 110 -7.73 1.08 19.49
C VAL A 110 -7.77 1.17 21.01
N LEU A 111 -7.51 0.07 21.72
CA LEU A 111 -7.54 0.02 23.18
C LEU A 111 -6.42 0.89 23.78
N ILE A 112 -5.20 0.77 23.26
CA ILE A 112 -4.05 1.58 23.70
C ILE A 112 -4.28 3.05 23.37
N SER A 113 -4.75 3.38 22.16
CA SER A 113 -5.01 4.77 21.76
C SER A 113 -6.08 5.42 22.63
N ARG A 114 -7.09 4.65 23.04
CA ARG A 114 -8.19 5.16 23.86
C ARG A 114 -7.81 5.30 25.33
N TRP A 115 -7.18 4.30 25.92
CA TRP A 115 -6.89 4.28 27.35
C TRP A 115 -5.57 4.95 27.70
N PHE A 116 -4.55 4.83 26.86
CA PHE A 116 -3.21 5.33 27.15
C PHE A 116 -2.97 6.73 26.57
N LEU A 117 -3.38 6.97 25.31
CA LEU A 117 -3.20 8.26 24.63
C LEU A 117 -4.39 9.23 24.77
N ASN A 118 -5.50 8.80 25.37
CA ASN A 118 -6.73 9.60 25.54
C ASN A 118 -7.26 10.22 24.23
N TYR A 119 -7.08 9.54 23.09
CA TYR A 119 -7.57 10.02 21.81
C TYR A 119 -9.09 9.82 21.64
N SER A 120 -9.69 10.62 20.75
CA SER A 120 -11.10 10.49 20.40
C SER A 120 -11.39 9.11 19.79
N MET A 121 -12.67 8.69 19.83
CA MET A 121 -13.06 7.38 19.29
C MET A 121 -12.75 7.29 17.79
N ALA A 122 -13.01 8.35 17.03
CA ALA A 122 -12.70 8.42 15.61
C ALA A 122 -11.19 8.33 15.34
N ALA A 123 -10.35 9.07 16.08
CA ALA A 123 -8.90 9.02 15.93
C ALA A 123 -8.32 7.64 16.29
N SER A 124 -8.84 7.01 17.35
CA SER A 124 -8.42 5.68 17.78
C SER A 124 -8.78 4.61 16.75
N LEU A 125 -9.97 4.69 16.16
CA LEU A 125 -10.39 3.81 15.05
C LEU A 125 -9.53 4.02 13.80
N LEU A 126 -9.19 5.26 13.45
CA LEU A 126 -8.29 5.54 12.33
C LEU A 126 -6.90 4.95 12.56
N LEU A 127 -6.32 5.11 13.75
CA LEU A 127 -5.04 4.50 14.10
C LEU A 127 -5.10 2.98 14.04
N GLY A 128 -6.20 2.38 14.54
CA GLY A 128 -6.47 0.96 14.41
C GLY A 128 -6.48 0.50 12.95
N CYS A 129 -7.15 1.24 12.05
CA CYS A 129 -7.18 0.94 10.61
C CYS A 129 -5.78 0.93 10.00
N ILE A 130 -4.95 1.91 10.35
CA ILE A 130 -3.59 2.04 9.83
C ILE A 130 -2.73 0.85 10.30
N MET A 131 -2.82 0.48 11.58
CA MET A 131 -2.05 -0.63 12.15
C MET A 131 -2.55 -2.02 11.74
N ALA A 132 -3.84 -2.15 11.39
CA ALA A 132 -4.40 -3.40 10.86
C ALA A 132 -3.94 -3.67 9.42
N SER A 133 -3.62 -2.61 8.67
CA SER A 133 -3.23 -2.71 7.27
C SER A 133 -1.75 -3.05 7.15
N ASN A 134 -1.45 -4.14 6.44
CA ASN A 134 -0.08 -4.55 6.13
C ASN A 134 0.16 -4.44 4.62
N THR A 135 1.25 -3.80 4.22
CA THR A 135 1.59 -3.59 2.80
C THR A 135 2.51 -4.70 2.28
N LEU A 136 2.28 -5.16 1.04
CA LEU A 136 3.05 -6.21 0.37
C LEU A 136 4.40 -5.75 -0.20
N VAL A 137 5.07 -4.82 0.47
CA VAL A 137 6.35 -4.29 -0.02
C VAL A 137 7.43 -5.37 -0.10
N ALA A 138 7.31 -6.43 0.71
CA ALA A 138 8.21 -7.58 0.67
C ALA A 138 7.95 -8.56 -0.49
N TYR A 139 6.80 -8.47 -1.17
CA TYR A 139 6.43 -9.46 -2.19
C TYR A 139 7.36 -9.48 -3.41
N PRO A 140 7.74 -8.33 -4.01
CA PRO A 140 8.71 -8.31 -5.10
C PRO A 140 10.11 -8.80 -4.65
N ILE A 141 10.44 -8.63 -3.37
CA ILE A 141 11.70 -9.12 -2.79
C ILE A 141 11.68 -10.65 -2.74
N ILE A 142 10.59 -11.25 -2.26
CA ILE A 142 10.38 -12.71 -2.25
C ILE A 142 10.42 -13.28 -3.67
N GLY A 143 9.89 -12.54 -4.64
CA GLY A 143 10.01 -12.84 -6.08
C GLY A 143 11.42 -13.01 -6.58
N ARG A 144 12.32 -12.09 -6.21
CA ARG A 144 13.74 -12.18 -6.59
C ARG A 144 14.44 -13.43 -6.04
N PHE A 145 13.96 -13.98 -4.92
CA PHE A 145 14.47 -15.22 -4.34
C PHE A 145 13.78 -16.49 -4.88
N GLY A 146 12.83 -16.38 -5.82
CA GLY A 146 12.10 -17.53 -6.38
C GLY A 146 11.13 -18.22 -5.40
N LEU A 147 10.85 -17.59 -4.26
CA LEU A 147 10.03 -18.17 -3.18
C LEU A 147 8.54 -17.79 -3.26
N GLN A 148 8.09 -17.21 -4.38
CA GLN A 148 6.69 -16.75 -4.55
C GLN A 148 5.66 -17.88 -4.46
N GLN A 149 6.01 -19.10 -4.90
CA GLN A 149 5.11 -20.25 -4.85
C GLN A 149 5.04 -20.89 -3.46
N HIS A 150 5.86 -20.44 -2.50
CA HIS A 150 5.80 -20.95 -1.14
C HIS A 150 4.43 -20.61 -0.53
N PRO A 151 3.75 -21.58 0.13
CA PRO A 151 2.41 -21.36 0.67
C PRO A 151 2.35 -20.21 1.68
N GLY A 152 3.45 -19.89 2.34
CA GLY A 152 3.54 -18.72 3.23
C GLY A 152 3.45 -17.37 2.50
N ALA A 153 4.04 -17.25 1.30
CA ALA A 153 3.98 -16.03 0.51
C ALA A 153 2.58 -15.78 -0.03
N SER A 154 1.96 -16.79 -0.65
CA SER A 154 0.58 -16.70 -1.15
C SER A 154 -0.45 -16.50 -0.03
N LEU A 155 -0.26 -17.14 1.13
CA LEU A 155 -1.09 -16.91 2.32
C LEU A 155 -0.99 -15.47 2.84
N SER A 156 0.22 -14.90 2.88
CA SER A 156 0.45 -13.53 3.33
C SER A 156 -0.20 -12.52 2.39
N VAL A 157 -0.01 -12.66 1.08
CA VAL A 157 -0.67 -11.83 0.06
C VAL A 157 -2.18 -11.87 0.24
N GLY A 158 -2.75 -13.07 0.37
CA GLY A 158 -4.18 -13.20 0.58
C GLY A 158 -4.68 -12.57 1.88
N ALA A 159 -3.94 -12.75 2.98
CA ALA A 159 -4.27 -12.14 4.25
C ALA A 159 -4.24 -10.60 4.18
N THR A 160 -3.26 -10.01 3.49
CA THR A 160 -3.23 -8.55 3.30
C THR A 160 -4.42 -8.03 2.50
N MET A 161 -4.94 -8.78 1.52
CA MET A 161 -6.16 -8.38 0.81
C MET A 161 -7.37 -8.30 1.75
N VAL A 162 -7.53 -9.30 2.63
CA VAL A 162 -8.60 -9.31 3.63
C VAL A 162 -8.44 -8.15 4.61
N ALA A 163 -7.21 -7.90 5.07
CA ALA A 163 -6.87 -6.79 5.95
C ALA A 163 -7.23 -5.43 5.34
N LEU A 164 -6.85 -5.23 4.07
CA LEU A 164 -7.12 -4.00 3.33
C LEU A 164 -8.62 -3.77 3.13
N LEU A 165 -9.37 -4.82 2.80
CA LEU A 165 -10.83 -4.73 2.69
C LEU A 165 -11.45 -4.32 4.02
N LEU A 166 -11.03 -4.97 5.12
CA LEU A 166 -11.53 -4.65 6.45
C LEU A 166 -11.17 -3.20 6.85
N SER A 167 -9.93 -2.77 6.59
CA SER A 167 -9.47 -1.40 6.88
C SER A 167 -10.20 -0.33 6.07
N LEU A 168 -10.56 -0.63 4.82
CA LEU A 168 -11.33 0.29 3.97
C LEU A 168 -12.78 0.41 4.46
N ILE A 169 -13.39 -0.70 4.90
CA ILE A 169 -14.74 -0.70 5.49
C ILE A 169 -14.75 0.14 6.77
N THR A 170 -13.77 -0.05 7.65
CA THR A 170 -13.66 0.73 8.89
C THR A 170 -13.34 2.20 8.62
N LEU A 171 -12.49 2.51 7.64
CA LEU A 171 -12.22 3.89 7.22
C LEU A 171 -13.50 4.59 6.72
N ALA A 172 -14.28 3.90 5.89
CA ALA A 172 -15.55 4.43 5.41
C ALA A 172 -16.57 4.61 6.55
N ALA A 173 -16.60 3.70 7.53
CA ALA A 173 -17.42 3.85 8.73
C ALA A 173 -17.03 5.11 9.51
N VAL A 174 -15.73 5.37 9.69
CA VAL A 174 -15.27 6.60 10.35
C VAL A 174 -15.61 7.83 9.51
N ALA A 175 -15.37 7.82 8.19
CA ALA A 175 -15.70 8.92 7.29
C ALA A 175 -17.20 9.26 7.29
N SER A 176 -18.07 8.25 7.45
CA SER A 176 -19.51 8.45 7.57
C SER A 176 -19.89 9.25 8.81
N THR A 177 -19.16 9.08 9.92
CA THR A 177 -19.40 9.79 11.18
C THR A 177 -19.23 11.30 11.03
N PHE A 178 -18.37 11.74 10.09
CA PHE A 178 -18.13 13.15 9.77
C PHE A 178 -19.07 13.71 8.69
N SER A 179 -19.84 12.87 8.02
CA SER A 179 -20.84 13.31 7.04
C SER A 179 -22.19 13.51 7.73
N GLU A 180 -22.87 14.64 7.46
CA GLU A 180 -24.15 14.99 8.10
C GLU A 180 -25.29 13.98 7.85
N LYS A 181 -25.09 13.00 6.95
CA LYS A 181 -26.04 11.92 6.65
C LYS A 181 -25.80 10.67 7.50
N ASN A 182 -25.85 10.82 8.83
CA ASN A 182 -25.85 9.67 9.74
C ASN A 182 -27.24 9.05 9.82
N GLY A 183 -27.46 7.95 9.12
CA GLY A 183 -28.71 7.19 9.19
C GLY A 183 -28.56 5.75 8.72
N ILE A 184 -29.51 4.90 9.13
CA ILE A 184 -29.60 3.48 8.71
C ILE A 184 -29.61 3.37 7.18
N LEU A 185 -30.23 4.33 6.48
CA LEU A 185 -30.23 4.44 5.02
C LEU A 185 -28.84 4.62 4.40
N PHE A 186 -27.93 5.33 5.06
CA PHE A 186 -26.56 5.46 4.58
C PHE A 186 -25.84 4.10 4.64
N TRP A 187 -25.95 3.40 5.76
CA TRP A 187 -25.32 2.09 5.96
C TRP A 187 -25.87 1.02 5.02
N THR A 188 -27.19 0.99 4.78
CA THR A 188 -27.78 0.05 3.83
C THR A 188 -27.32 0.35 2.41
N VAL A 189 -27.35 1.62 1.97
CA VAL A 189 -26.86 2.01 0.63
C VAL A 189 -25.36 1.75 0.49
N PHE A 190 -24.57 2.00 1.53
CA PHE A 190 -23.13 1.72 1.55
C PHE A 190 -22.84 0.22 1.41
N LEU A 191 -23.53 -0.61 2.18
CA LEU A 191 -23.37 -2.06 2.13
C LEU A 191 -23.83 -2.64 0.79
N VAL A 192 -24.95 -2.14 0.24
CA VAL A 192 -25.40 -2.49 -1.12
C VAL A 192 -24.37 -2.10 -2.16
N LYS A 193 -23.78 -0.89 -2.08
CA LYS A 193 -22.71 -0.46 -2.99
C LYS A 193 -21.48 -1.34 -2.91
N ILE A 194 -21.03 -1.74 -1.71
CA ILE A 194 -19.89 -2.65 -1.55
C ILE A 194 -20.20 -4.02 -2.15
N VAL A 195 -21.35 -4.61 -1.81
CA VAL A 195 -21.72 -5.94 -2.31
C VAL A 195 -21.86 -5.92 -3.83
N LEU A 196 -22.50 -4.89 -4.37
CA LEU A 196 -22.66 -4.70 -5.81
C LEU A 196 -21.30 -4.48 -6.49
N PHE A 197 -20.42 -3.67 -5.92
CA PHE A 197 -19.06 -3.46 -6.43
C PHE A 197 -18.25 -4.76 -6.44
N CYS A 198 -18.21 -5.49 -5.33
CA CYS A 198 -17.54 -6.79 -5.23
C CYS A 198 -18.13 -7.81 -6.20
N ALA A 199 -19.46 -7.88 -6.33
CA ALA A 199 -20.12 -8.79 -7.27
C ALA A 199 -19.81 -8.44 -8.73
N ILE A 200 -19.82 -7.15 -9.08
CA ILE A 200 -19.41 -6.68 -10.41
C ILE A 200 -17.95 -7.07 -10.67
N LEU A 201 -17.02 -6.80 -9.76
CA LEU A 201 -15.62 -7.19 -9.95
C LEU A 201 -15.47 -8.71 -10.15
N PHE A 202 -16.13 -9.51 -9.30
CA PHE A 202 -16.01 -10.97 -9.35
C PHE A 202 -16.66 -11.59 -10.59
N LEU A 203 -17.69 -10.96 -11.18
CA LEU A 203 -18.36 -11.44 -12.39
C LEU A 203 -17.76 -10.86 -13.67
N PHE A 204 -17.43 -9.58 -13.67
CA PHE A 204 -17.00 -8.81 -14.83
C PHE A 204 -15.53 -9.07 -15.16
N ILE A 205 -14.63 -9.05 -14.16
CA ILE A 205 -13.18 -9.27 -14.39
C ILE A 205 -12.89 -10.63 -15.03
N PRO A 206 -13.34 -11.79 -14.49
CA PRO A 206 -13.00 -13.07 -15.10
C PRO A 206 -13.70 -13.32 -16.44
N ARG A 207 -14.80 -12.61 -16.72
CA ARG A 207 -15.46 -12.68 -18.05
C ARG A 207 -14.71 -11.84 -19.08
N THR A 208 -14.38 -10.61 -18.75
CA THR A 208 -13.63 -9.71 -19.64
C THR A 208 -12.21 -10.22 -19.87
N ALA A 209 -11.51 -10.69 -18.84
CA ALA A 209 -10.19 -11.30 -18.98
C ALA A 209 -10.22 -12.54 -19.89
N ARG A 210 -11.18 -13.46 -19.70
CA ARG A 210 -11.32 -14.64 -20.58
C ARG A 210 -11.70 -14.26 -22.00
N TRP A 211 -12.58 -13.29 -22.18
CA TRP A 211 -12.98 -12.82 -23.51
C TRP A 211 -11.82 -12.15 -24.25
N PHE A 212 -11.07 -11.28 -23.57
CA PHE A 212 -9.91 -10.59 -24.14
C PHE A 212 -8.79 -11.58 -24.50
N LEU A 213 -8.42 -12.46 -23.56
CA LEU A 213 -7.37 -13.45 -23.80
C LEU A 213 -7.74 -14.40 -24.93
N ARG A 214 -9.00 -14.85 -25.04
CA ARG A 214 -9.43 -15.72 -26.16
C ARG A 214 -9.45 -15.03 -27.52
N ARG A 215 -9.61 -13.70 -27.57
CA ARG A 215 -9.74 -12.96 -28.82
C ARG A 215 -8.41 -12.43 -29.34
N TYR A 216 -7.43 -12.27 -28.46
CA TYR A 216 -6.11 -11.71 -28.78
C TYR A 216 -4.94 -12.68 -28.52
N SER A 217 -5.15 -13.89 -28.00
CA SER A 217 -4.08 -14.88 -27.77
C SER A 217 -3.36 -15.33 -29.04
N ASP A 218 -4.08 -15.39 -30.18
CA ASP A 218 -3.52 -15.92 -31.43
C ASP A 218 -2.48 -14.98 -32.05
N ALA A 219 -2.50 -13.68 -31.71
CA ALA A 219 -1.54 -12.70 -32.22
C ALA A 219 -0.26 -12.55 -31.36
N VAL A 220 -0.26 -13.06 -30.12
CA VAL A 220 0.82 -12.83 -29.14
C VAL A 220 1.65 -14.09 -28.88
N MET A 221 1.11 -15.30 -29.10
CA MET A 221 1.85 -16.57 -28.94
C MET A 221 2.83 -16.89 -30.09
N GLN A 222 2.94 -16.02 -31.10
CA GLN A 222 3.85 -16.21 -32.24
C GLN A 222 5.25 -15.60 -32.06
N TYR A 223 5.59 -15.04 -30.89
CA TYR A 223 6.93 -14.53 -30.58
C TYR A 223 7.40 -14.94 -29.19
#